data_AF-A0A2N5Y628-F1
#
_entry.id   AF-A0A2N5Y628-F1
#
_cell.length_a   1.000
_cell.length_b   1.000
_cell.length_c   1.000
_cell.angle_alpha   90.00
_cell.angle_beta   90.00
_cell.angle_gamma   90.00
#
_symmetry.space_group_name_H-M   'P 1'
#
loop_
_entity.id
_entity.type
_entity.pdbx_description
1 polymer ?
#
loop_
_entity_poly.entity_id
_entity_poly.type
_entity_poly.pdbx_seq_one_letter_code
_entity_poly.pdbx_strand_id
1 'polypeptide(L)'
;MLNQRNDYQGAKAMTKPVNGTEQLTPGETATIENTLSTPMRISLVSGNDCQVDIELLPGQVVRFSSGKAHAKIAVQDGDPSGLLVVKPELPS
;
A
#
# COMPACT_ATOMS: atom_id res chain seq x y z
N MET A 1 33.71 -3.78 -16.07
CA MET A 1 32.31 -4.05 -15.68
C MET A 1 32.07 -3.35 -14.35
N LEU A 2 31.46 -2.17 -14.35
CA LEU A 2 31.25 -1.37 -13.14
C LEU A 2 29.82 -1.62 -12.64
N ASN A 3 29.69 -2.29 -11.49
CA ASN A 3 28.44 -2.45 -10.77
C ASN A 3 28.06 -1.10 -10.14
N GLN A 4 27.00 -0.46 -10.64
CA GLN A 4 26.44 0.74 -10.03
C GLN A 4 25.73 0.36 -8.73
N ARG A 5 26.27 0.86 -7.61
CA ARG A 5 25.55 0.96 -6.34
C ARG A 5 24.55 2.09 -6.51
N ASN A 6 23.25 1.77 -6.50
CA ASN A 6 22.21 2.80 -6.43
C ASN A 6 22.05 3.22 -4.97
N ASP A 7 22.45 4.46 -4.72
CA ASP A 7 22.24 5.20 -3.49
C ASP A 7 20.74 5.38 -3.24
N TYR A 8 20.19 4.62 -2.29
CA TYR A 8 18.88 4.91 -1.71
C TYR A 8 19.06 5.98 -0.61
N GLN A 9 19.33 7.21 -1.04
CA GLN A 9 19.18 8.39 -0.20
C GLN A 9 17.85 9.05 -0.57
N GLY A 10 16.84 8.94 0.32
CA GLY A 10 15.71 9.88 0.27
C GLY A 10 14.30 9.36 0.57
N ALA A 11 14.04 8.06 0.72
CA ALA A 11 12.69 7.60 1.04
C ALA A 11 12.33 7.94 2.51
N LYS A 12 11.57 9.01 2.73
CA LYS A 12 11.01 9.28 4.05
C LYS A 12 9.84 8.31 4.25
N ALA A 13 10.11 7.16 4.86
CA ALA A 13 9.09 6.20 5.25
C ALA A 13 8.07 6.92 6.15
N MET A 14 6.89 7.20 5.63
CA MET A 14 5.77 7.67 6.44
C MET A 14 5.19 6.45 7.15
N THR A 15 5.81 6.07 8.26
CA THR A 15 5.35 5.02 9.17
C THR A 15 4.19 5.55 10.01
N LYS A 16 3.03 5.76 9.39
CA LYS A 16 1.80 5.98 10.15
C LYS A 16 0.99 4.68 10.17
N PRO A 17 0.61 4.18 11.35
CA PRO A 17 -0.45 3.18 11.45
C PRO A 17 -1.65 3.71 10.67
N VAL A 18 -2.15 2.93 9.71
CA VAL A 18 -3.33 3.31 8.93
C VAL A 18 -4.50 3.34 9.90
N ASN A 19 -4.98 4.54 10.24
CA ASN A 19 -6.10 4.71 11.16
C ASN A 19 -7.44 4.49 10.43
N GLY A 20 -7.60 3.28 9.89
CA GLY A 20 -8.84 2.77 9.30
C GLY A 20 -8.94 2.85 7.78
N THR A 21 -8.39 3.86 7.11
CA THR A 21 -8.53 4.00 5.64
C THR A 21 -7.44 4.87 5.02
N GLU A 22 -6.69 4.35 4.03
CA GLU A 22 -5.74 5.13 3.24
C GLU A 22 -6.32 5.42 1.85
N GLN A 23 -6.16 6.65 1.35
CA GLN A 23 -6.66 7.06 0.03
C GLN A 23 -5.52 7.32 -0.95
N LEU A 24 -5.65 6.84 -2.18
CA LEU A 24 -4.78 7.12 -3.30
C LEU A 24 -5.46 8.07 -4.28
N THR A 25 -4.73 9.08 -4.75
CA THR A 25 -5.19 9.95 -5.83
C THR A 25 -4.93 9.32 -7.21
N PRO A 26 -5.57 9.79 -8.30
CA PRO A 26 -5.32 9.27 -9.64
C PRO A 26 -3.83 9.33 -10.01
N GLY A 27 -3.30 8.21 -10.51
CA GLY A 27 -1.90 8.07 -10.91
C GLY A 27 -0.95 7.65 -9.79
N GLU A 28 -1.39 7.67 -8.52
CA GLU A 28 -0.59 7.18 -7.41
C GLU A 28 -0.47 5.65 -7.41
N THR A 29 0.65 5.20 -6.87
CA THR A 29 0.88 3.78 -6.56
C THR A 29 1.17 3.62 -5.09
N ALA A 30 0.88 2.45 -4.54
CA ALA A 30 1.26 2.10 -3.18
C ALA A 30 1.72 0.65 -3.12
N THR A 31 2.62 0.40 -2.17
CA THR A 31 2.99 -0.92 -1.72
C THR A 31 2.28 -1.18 -0.40
N ILE A 32 1.63 -2.32 -0.29
CA ILE A 32 0.78 -2.71 0.84
C ILE A 32 1.33 -4.02 1.40
N GLU A 33 1.63 -4.04 2.69
CA GLU A 33 2.22 -5.19 3.38
C GLU A 33 1.43 -5.53 4.64
N ASN A 34 1.24 -6.83 4.88
CA ASN A 34 0.79 -7.34 6.16
C ASN A 34 2.01 -7.67 7.04
N THR A 35 2.23 -6.89 8.08
CA THR A 35 3.36 -7.04 9.01
C THR A 35 3.03 -7.92 10.23
N LEU A 36 1.79 -8.45 10.31
CA LEU A 36 1.37 -9.38 11.37
C LEU A 36 1.85 -10.80 11.08
N SER A 37 1.78 -11.64 12.11
CA SER A 37 1.99 -13.08 12.02
C SER A 37 0.74 -13.87 11.62
N THR A 38 -0.41 -13.20 11.40
CA THR A 38 -1.67 -13.81 10.96
C THR A 38 -2.15 -13.21 9.64
N PRO A 39 -2.92 -13.95 8.81
CA PRO A 39 -3.54 -13.40 7.62
C PRO A 39 -4.45 -12.21 7.92
N MET A 40 -4.60 -11.31 6.95
CA MET A 40 -5.46 -10.12 7.00
C MET A 40 -6.24 -10.00 5.70
N ARG A 41 -7.48 -9.52 5.76
CA ARG A 41 -8.26 -9.21 4.56
C ARG A 41 -8.41 -7.72 4.37
N ILE A 42 -8.10 -7.25 3.17
CA ILE A 42 -8.28 -5.85 2.76
C ILE A 42 -9.20 -5.75 1.55
N SER A 43 -9.81 -4.58 1.38
CA SER A 43 -10.50 -4.17 0.16
C SER A 43 -9.81 -2.96 -0.45
N LEU A 44 -9.65 -3.03 -1.77
CA LEU A 44 -9.22 -1.94 -2.62
C LEU A 44 -10.45 -1.44 -3.39
N VAL A 45 -10.94 -0.26 -3.03
CA VAL A 45 -12.17 0.32 -3.58
C VAL A 45 -11.80 1.52 -4.43
N SER A 46 -12.08 1.45 -5.72
CA SER A 46 -11.96 2.56 -6.66
C SER A 46 -13.15 3.51 -6.54
N GLY A 47 -12.97 4.79 -6.86
CA GLY A 47 -14.03 5.81 -6.86
C GLY A 47 -15.12 5.60 -7.91
N ASN A 48 -15.00 4.59 -8.77
CA ASN A 48 -16.04 4.12 -9.68
C ASN A 48 -16.75 2.85 -9.16
N ASP A 49 -16.66 2.60 -7.85
CA ASP A 49 -17.24 1.46 -7.13
C ASP A 49 -16.72 0.07 -7.54
N CYS A 50 -15.62 0.00 -8.30
CA CYS A 50 -14.90 -1.25 -8.48
C CYS A 50 -14.19 -1.62 -7.18
N GLN A 51 -14.49 -2.82 -6.65
CA GLN A 51 -13.88 -3.33 -5.43
C GLN A 51 -13.14 -4.64 -5.70
N VAL A 52 -11.93 -4.74 -5.15
CA VAL A 52 -11.13 -5.98 -5.14
C VAL A 52 -10.79 -6.31 -3.69
N ASP A 53 -11.15 -7.51 -3.26
CA ASP A 53 -10.77 -8.02 -1.94
C ASP A 53 -9.52 -8.89 -2.07
N ILE A 54 -8.59 -8.72 -1.16
CA ILE A 54 -7.32 -9.44 -1.13
C ILE A 54 -7.10 -9.98 0.28
N GLU A 55 -6.79 -11.26 0.38
CA GLU A 55 -6.19 -11.85 1.58
C GLU A 55 -4.67 -11.67 1.50
N LEU A 56 -4.10 -11.00 2.51
CA LEU A 56 -2.66 -10.79 2.67
C LEU A 56 -2.14 -11.76 3.73
N LEU A 57 -1.29 -12.69 3.30
CA LEU A 57 -0.55 -13.56 4.21
C LEU A 57 0.53 -12.77 5.00
N PRO A 58 1.00 -13.28 6.14
CA PRO A 58 2.11 -12.68 6.89
C PRO A 58 3.33 -12.38 6.01
N GLY A 59 3.80 -11.13 6.02
CA GLY A 59 4.93 -10.64 5.21
C GLY A 59 4.64 -10.51 3.71
N GLN A 60 3.40 -10.74 3.26
CA GLN A 60 3.05 -10.59 1.86
C GLN A 60 2.98 -9.11 1.49
N VAL A 61 3.60 -8.78 0.35
CA VAL A 61 3.63 -7.45 -0.21
C VAL A 61 2.88 -7.42 -1.54
N VAL A 62 1.93 -6.49 -1.67
CA VAL A 62 1.18 -6.25 -2.92
C VAL A 62 1.43 -4.83 -3.38
N ARG A 63 1.67 -4.66 -4.68
CA ARG A 63 1.73 -3.35 -5.31
C ARG A 63 0.39 -3.04 -5.97
N PHE A 64 -0.17 -1.89 -5.64
CA PHE A 64 -1.43 -1.39 -6.20
C PHE A 64 -1.24 -0.05 -6.90
N SER A 65 -1.99 0.17 -7.99
CA SER A 65 -2.04 1.41 -8.75
C SER A 65 -3.49 1.87 -8.84
N SER A 66 -3.75 3.14 -8.49
CA SER A 66 -5.10 3.72 -8.58
C SER A 66 -5.53 3.97 -10.03
N GLY A 67 -4.59 3.90 -10.98
CA GLY A 67 -4.85 4.15 -12.38
C GLY A 67 -5.33 5.59 -12.61
N LYS A 68 -6.55 5.75 -13.14
CA LYS A 68 -7.14 7.06 -13.44
C LYS A 68 -8.19 7.52 -12.43
N ALA A 69 -8.45 6.75 -11.39
CA ALA A 69 -9.47 7.03 -10.39
C ALA A 69 -8.85 7.21 -9.00
N HIS A 70 -9.59 7.84 -8.09
CA HIS A 70 -9.27 7.73 -6.68
C HIS A 70 -9.44 6.28 -6.23
N ALA A 71 -8.65 5.84 -5.27
CA ALA A 71 -8.81 4.53 -4.67
C ALA A 71 -8.66 4.60 -3.15
N LYS A 72 -9.26 3.64 -2.46
CA LYS A 72 -9.28 3.54 -1.01
C LYS A 72 -8.86 2.13 -0.60
N ILE A 73 -8.02 2.06 0.42
CA ILE A 73 -7.61 0.82 1.08
C ILE A 73 -8.36 0.74 2.40
N ALA A 74 -9.05 -0.38 2.64
CA ALA A 74 -9.77 -0.63 3.89
C ALA A 74 -9.45 -2.03 4.41
N VAL A 75 -9.24 -2.16 5.72
CA VAL A 75 -9.11 -3.46 6.38
C VAL A 75 -10.52 -3.98 6.66
N GLN A 76 -10.82 -5.19 6.18
CA GLN A 76 -12.09 -5.88 6.39
C GLN A 76 -12.03 -6.85 7.57
N ASP A 77 -10.88 -7.51 7.74
CA ASP A 77 -10.62 -8.47 8.82
C ASP A 77 -9.14 -8.46 9.21
N GLY A 78 -8.86 -8.53 10.52
CA GLY A 78 -7.53 -8.36 11.11
C GLY A 78 -7.32 -7.02 11.83
N ASP A 79 -6.11 -6.81 12.36
CA ASP A 79 -5.74 -5.57 13.06
C ASP A 79 -5.11 -4.55 12.09
N PRO A 80 -5.72 -3.37 11.87
CA PRO A 80 -5.18 -2.34 10.99
C PRO A 80 -3.78 -1.84 11.36
N SER A 81 -3.36 -2.01 12.62
CA SER A 81 -2.00 -1.65 13.07
C SER A 81 -0.91 -2.42 12.31
N GLY A 82 -1.28 -3.60 11.79
CA GLY A 82 -0.41 -4.46 11.00
C GLY A 82 -0.31 -4.12 9.52
N LEU A 83 -1.15 -3.21 9.02
CA LEU A 83 -1.14 -2.82 7.60
C LEU A 83 -0.13 -1.70 7.38
N LEU A 84 0.94 -2.00 6.65
CA LEU A 84 1.92 -1.00 6.21
C LEU A 84 1.61 -0.58 4.78
N VAL A 85 1.37 0.71 4.56
CA VAL A 85 1.15 1.29 3.23
C VAL A 85 2.26 2.30 2.93
N VAL A 86 3.00 2.06 1.85
CA VAL A 86 4.10 2.91 1.40
C VAL A 86 3.78 3.49 0.03
N LYS A 87 3.70 4.81 -0.07
CA LYS A 87 3.58 5.53 -1.34
C LYS A 87 4.97 6.00 -1.77
N PRO A 88 5.42 5.71 -3.01
CA PRO A 88 6.66 6.28 -3.51
C PRO A 88 6.50 7.78 -3.72
N GLU A 89 7.54 8.54 -3.39
CA GLU A 89 7.59 9.96 -3.72
C GLU A 89 7.67 10.10 -5.25
N LEU A 90 6.80 10.92 -5.83
CA LEU A 90 6.91 11.26 -7.24
C LEU A 90 8.12 12.20 -7.41
N PRO A 91 9.03 11.93 -8.37
CA PRO A 91 10.11 12.86 -8.65
C PRO A 91 9.52 14.20 -9.08
N SER A 92 9.95 15.27 -8.37
CA SER A 92 9.56 16.67 -8.59
C SER A 92 10.05 17.22 -9.92
#